data_AF-A0A3A8YMX3-F1
#
_entry.id   AF-A0A3A8YMX3-F1
#
_cell.length_a   1.000
_cell.length_b   1.000
_cell.length_c   1.000
_cell.angle_alpha   90.00
_cell.angle_beta   90.00
_cell.angle_gamma   90.00
#
_symmetry.space_group_name_H-M   'P 1'
#
loop_
_entity.id
_entity.type
_entity.pdbx_description
1 polymer ?
#
loop_
_entity_poly.entity_id
_entity_poly.type
_entity_poly.pdbx_seq_one_letter_code
_entity_poly.pdbx_strand_id
1 'polypeptide(L)' 'MSLREELIDLDTAVNRLSQGVNAVGLMSMGLLQARDPYADGLDLLYNCMAEADREVRLRLNACLDTV' A
#
# COMPACT_ATOMS: atom_id res chain seq x y z
N MET A 1 -6.43 -3.24 -25.98
CA MET A 1 -5.32 -3.68 -25.11
C MET A 1 -5.53 -5.14 -24.78
N SER A 2 -4.45 -5.87 -24.54
CA SER A 2 -4.52 -7.23 -24.00
C SER A 2 -4.69 -7.20 -22.48
N LEU A 3 -5.27 -8.25 -21.91
CA LEU A 3 -5.39 -8.41 -20.45
C LEU A 3 -4.03 -8.28 -19.75
N ARG A 4 -2.96 -8.78 -20.38
CA ARG A 4 -1.59 -8.70 -19.84
C ARG A 4 -1.10 -7.25 -19.75
N GLU A 5 -1.38 -6.42 -20.75
CA GLU A 5 -1.02 -4.99 -20.73
C GLU A 5 -1.78 -4.26 -19.62
N GLU A 6 -3.09 -4.52 -19.47
CA GLU A 6 -3.90 -3.92 -18.39
C GLU A 6 -3.40 -4.32 -16.99
N LEU A 7 -2.97 -5.57 -16.80
CA LEU A 7 -2.41 -6.03 -15.53
C LEU A 7 -1.04 -5.40 -15.22
N ILE A 8 -0.21 -5.14 -16.23
CA ILE A 8 1.08 -4.44 -16.07
C ILE A 8 0.85 -2.97 -15.69
N ASP A 9 -0.12 -2.30 -16.32
CA ASP A 9 -0.49 -0.94 -15.97
C ASP A 9 -1.04 -0.87 -14.54
N LEU A 10 -1.85 -1.86 -14.15
CA LEU A 10 -2.35 -1.98 -12.78
C LEU A 10 -1.21 -2.23 -11.77
N ASP A 11 -0.21 -3.06 -12.09
CA ASP A 11 0.97 -3.25 -11.24
C ASP A 11 1.75 -1.95 -11.03
N THR A 12 1.90 -1.15 -12.08
CA THR A 12 2.52 0.17 -11.97
C THR A 12 1.72 1.08 -11.04
N ALA A 13 0.38 1.07 -11.11
CA ALA A 13 -0.47 1.84 -10.22
C ALA A 13 -0.40 1.35 -8.77
N VAL A 14 -0.45 0.03 -8.54
CA VAL A 14 -0.32 -0.58 -7.21
C VAL A 14 1.05 -0.29 -6.59
N ASN A 15 2.13 -0.33 -7.38
CA ASN A 15 3.46 0.06 -6.90
C ASN A 15 3.52 1.51 -6.40
N ARG A 16 2.88 2.44 -7.10
CA ARG A 16 2.76 3.84 -6.63
C ARG A 16 1.92 3.96 -5.37
N LEU A 17 0.83 3.20 -5.26
CA LEU A 17 0.01 3.15 -4.06
C LEU A 17 0.84 2.67 -2.85
N SER A 18 1.58 1.57 -3.00
CA SER A 18 2.41 1.03 -1.91
C SER A 18 3.48 2.01 -1.45
N GLN A 19 4.07 2.80 -2.37
CA GLN A 19 4.97 3.89 -1.99
C GLN A 19 4.28 4.94 -1.10
N GLY A 20 3.03 5.29 -1.42
CA GLY A 20 2.21 6.18 -0.60
C GLY A 20 1.90 5.59 0.78
N VAL A 21 1.54 4.30 0.85
CA VAL A 21 1.31 3.59 2.12
C VAL A 21 2.57 3.59 2.99
N ASN A 22 3.73 3.33 2.39
CA ASN A 22 5.02 3.37 3.09
C ASN A 22 5.34 4.78 3.60
N ALA A 23 5.06 5.82 2.82
CA ALA A 23 5.25 7.20 3.26
C ALA A 23 4.38 7.53 4.48
N VAL A 24 3.12 7.11 4.49
CA VAL A 24 2.23 7.27 5.65
C VAL A 24 2.74 6.48 6.86
N GLY A 25 3.28 5.28 6.66
CA GLY A 25 3.95 4.53 7.73
C GLY A 25 5.14 5.26 8.34
N LEU A 26 5.97 5.90 7.52
CA LEU A 26 7.08 6.74 8.00
C LEU A 26 6.57 7.96 8.80
N MET A 27 5.48 8.58 8.37
CA MET A 27 4.86 9.68 9.10
C MET A 27 4.29 9.22 10.45
N SER A 28 3.62 8.06 10.48
CA SER A 28 3.14 7.44 11.73
C SER A 28 4.30 7.23 12.72
N MET A 29 5.38 6.61 12.26
CA MET A 29 6.58 6.39 13.09
C MET A 29 7.18 7.70 13.62
N GLY A 30 7.19 8.76 12.80
CA GLY A 30 7.64 10.08 13.23
C GLY A 30 6.79 10.67 14.35
N LEU A 31 5.46 10.57 14.24
CA LEU A 31 4.53 11.02 15.30
C LEU A 31 4.68 10.21 16.58
N LEU A 32 4.81 8.88 16.47
CA LEU A 32 5.06 7.99 17.61
C LEU A 32 6.35 8.39 18.35
N GLN A 33 7.43 8.66 17.61
CA GLN A 33 8.70 9.10 18.20
C GLN A 33 8.60 10.48 18.86
N ALA A 34 7.82 11.39 18.28
CA ALA A 34 7.55 12.71 18.84
C ALA A 34 6.60 12.67 20.06
N ARG A 35 6.02 11.51 20.38
CA ARG A 35 4.94 11.34 21.37
C ARG A 35 3.76 12.26 21.08
N ASP A 36 3.46 12.43 19.80
CA ASP A 36 2.36 13.28 19.35
C ASP A 36 1.00 12.67 19.75
N PRO A 37 0.03 13.45 20.26
CA PRO A 37 -1.28 12.95 20.65
C PRO A 37 -2.08 12.25 19.56
N TYR A 38 -1.75 12.50 18.29
CA TYR A 38 -2.45 11.92 17.13
C TYR A 38 -1.74 10.69 16.56
N ALA A 39 -0.63 10.26 17.15
CA ALA A 39 0.18 9.14 16.65
C ALA A 39 -0.64 7.84 16.52
N ASP A 40 -1.42 7.48 17.54
CA ASP A 40 -2.23 6.26 17.54
C ASP A 40 -3.30 6.27 16.43
N GLY A 41 -3.88 7.44 16.15
CA GLY A 41 -4.88 7.59 15.10
C GLY A 41 -4.29 7.41 13.70
N LEU A 42 -3.12 7.99 13.45
CA LEU A 42 -2.43 7.82 12.17
C LEU A 42 -1.89 6.40 12.00
N ASP A 43 -1.42 5.77 13.09
CA ASP A 43 -0.93 4.38 13.05
C ASP A 43 -2.04 3.38 12.71
N LEU A 44 -3.22 3.55 13.29
CA LEU A 44 -4.40 2.76 12.92
C LEU A 44 -4.71 2.87 11.42
N LEU A 45 -4.71 4.09 10.87
CA LEU A 45 -4.96 4.31 9.44
C LEU A 45 -3.87 3.66 8.57
N TYR A 46 -2.60 3.80 8.97
CA TYR A 46 -1.49 3.13 8.29
C TYR A 46 -1.68 1.61 8.27
N ASN A 47 -2.02 0.99 9.39
CA ASN A 47 -2.21 -0.46 9.49
C ASN A 47 -3.33 -0.95 8.55
N CYS A 48 -4.48 -0.26 8.53
CA CYS A 48 -5.58 -0.56 7.60
C CYS A 48 -5.13 -0.47 6.14
N MET A 49 -4.36 0.58 5.79
CA MET A 49 -3.85 0.76 4.43
C MET A 49 -2.81 -0.29 4.05
N ALA A 50 -1.92 -0.67 4.98
CA ALA A 50 -0.89 -1.68 4.76
C ALA A 50 -1.50 -3.07 4.54
N GLU A 51 -2.56 -3.42 5.28
CA GLU A 51 -3.31 -4.65 5.06
C GLU A 51 -3.97 -4.67 3.68
N ALA A 52 -4.64 -3.58 3.29
CA ALA A 52 -5.27 -3.47 1.98
C ALA A 52 -4.24 -3.53 0.83
N ASP A 53 -3.11 -2.84 0.95
CA ASP A 53 -2.01 -2.86 -0.02
C ASP A 53 -1.46 -4.27 -0.22
N ARG A 54 -1.23 -4.98 0.90
CA ARG A 54 -0.76 -6.37 0.88
C ARG A 54 -1.74 -7.29 0.15
N GLU A 55 -3.03 -7.18 0.45
CA GLU A 55 -4.05 -8.01 -0.17
C GLU A 55 -4.19 -7.74 -1.67
N VAL A 56 -4.19 -6.47 -2.09
CA VAL A 56 -4.24 -6.10 -3.51
C VAL A 56 -3.02 -6.63 -4.25
N ARG A 57 -1.82 -6.45 -3.70
CA ARG A 57 -0.57 -6.95 -4.29
C ARG A 57 -0.57 -8.47 -4.41
N LEU A 58 -1.05 -9.17 -3.40
CA LEU A 58 -1.18 -10.64 -3.42
C LEU A 58 -2.10 -11.10 -4.56
N ARG A 59 -3.28 -10.49 -4.70
CA ARG A 59 -4.22 -10.84 -5.76
C ARG A 59 -3.70 -10.48 -7.15
N LEU A 60 -3.04 -9.34 -7.29
CA LEU A 60 -2.48 -8.91 -8.57
C LEU A 60 -1.37 -9.86 -9.04
N ASN A 61 -0.47 -10.25 -8.14
CA ASN A 61 0.56 -11.23 -8.45
C ASN A 61 -0.06 -12.56 -8.90
N ALA A 62 -1.10 -13.03 -8.21
CA ALA A 62 -1.81 -14.24 -8.60
C ALA A 62 -2.43 -14.11 -10.01
N CYS A 63 -2.98 -12.96 -10.38
CA CYS A 63 -3.47 -12.71 -11.74
C CYS A 63 -2.33 -12.72 -12.76
N LEU A 64 -1.22 -12.03 -12.49
CA LEU A 64 -0.06 -11.96 -13.37
C LEU A 64 0.58 -13.32 -13.63
N ASP A 65 0.61 -14.20 -12.62
CA ASP A 65 1.14 -15.56 -12.76
C ASP A 65 0.27 -16.48 -13.65
N THR A 66 -0.98 -16.09 -13.91
CA THR A 66 -1.95 -16.90 -14.68
C THR A 66 -2.12 -16.47 -16.14
N VAL A 67 -1.48 -15.36 -16.56
CA VAL A 67 -1.69 -14.71 -17.88
C VAL A 67 -0.44 -14.72 -18.75
#